data_AF-A0A955ZTA3-F1
#
_entry.id   AF-A0A955ZTA3-F1
#
_cell.length_a   1.000
_cell.length_b   1.000
_cell.length_c   1.000
_cell.angle_alpha   90.00
_cell.angle_beta   90.00
_cell.angle_gamma   90.00
#
_symmetry.space_group_name_H-M   'P 1'
#
loop_
_entity.id
_entity.type
_entity.pdbx_description
1 polymer ?
#
loop_
_entity_poly.entity_id
_entity_poly.type
_entity_poly.pdbx_seq_one_letter_code
_entity_poly.pdbx_strand_id
1 'polypeptide(L)'
;MRTQLLLTLPALVVAAHLLTAADARAQVVFSEDFEVPDTTNFITFFAPQQIVTASNTWQVVAESVDLYEDAARAEAVAYEGGQAVDLAGSPGAGVIEAGFATVSGRSYRLVFHYARNNLLGATPGQARIDVEGGSPLLSVTVQHDPAQYAFST
;
A
#
# COMPACT_ATOMS: atom_id res chain seq x y z
N MET A 1 -86.04 -4.16 -4.55
CA MET A 1 -84.92 -4.56 -5.44
C MET A 1 -83.70 -3.77 -5.00
N ARG A 2 -82.83 -4.30 -4.14
CA ARG A 2 -81.61 -5.08 -4.43
C ARG A 2 -80.56 -4.33 -5.30
N THR A 3 -79.45 -3.94 -4.64
CA THR A 3 -78.02 -4.03 -5.09
C THR A 3 -77.55 -3.03 -6.17
N GLN A 4 -76.32 -2.49 -6.24
CA GLN A 4 -74.99 -2.74 -5.63
C GLN A 4 -74.20 -1.42 -5.45
N LEU A 5 -73.34 -1.41 -4.43
CA LEU A 5 -72.30 -0.42 -4.16
C LEU A 5 -71.01 -0.89 -4.87
N LEU A 6 -70.42 -0.10 -5.79
CA LEU A 6 -69.07 -0.37 -6.31
C LEU A 6 -68.05 0.49 -5.56
N LEU A 7 -67.25 -0.12 -4.71
CA LEU A 7 -65.98 0.43 -4.24
C LEU A 7 -64.92 0.20 -5.32
N THR A 8 -64.35 1.27 -5.86
CA THR A 8 -63.10 1.22 -6.63
C THR A 8 -61.92 1.27 -5.67
N LEU A 9 -61.17 0.17 -5.57
CA LEU A 9 -59.88 0.11 -4.87
C LEU A 9 -58.81 0.85 -5.69
N PRO A 10 -57.96 1.71 -5.09
CA PRO A 10 -56.77 2.19 -5.77
C PRO A 10 -55.73 1.06 -5.81
N ALA A 11 -55.24 0.75 -7.01
CA ALA A 11 -54.13 -0.17 -7.21
C ALA A 11 -52.85 0.46 -6.64
N LEU A 12 -52.34 -0.12 -5.56
CA LEU A 12 -51.02 0.19 -5.01
C LEU A 12 -49.95 -0.41 -5.95
N VAL A 13 -49.33 0.41 -6.79
CA VAL A 13 -48.15 0.01 -7.57
C VAL A 13 -46.95 0.04 -6.63
N VAL A 14 -46.56 -1.13 -6.13
CA VAL A 14 -45.27 -1.29 -5.43
C VAL A 14 -44.19 -1.36 -6.51
N ALA A 15 -43.49 -0.24 -6.74
CA ALA A 15 -42.28 -0.23 -7.53
C ALA A 15 -41.17 -0.94 -6.76
N ALA A 16 -41.03 -2.26 -7.00
CA ALA A 16 -39.88 -3.03 -6.55
C ALA A 16 -38.62 -2.47 -7.22
N HIS A 17 -37.91 -1.59 -6.51
CA HIS A 17 -36.58 -1.17 -6.91
C HIS A 17 -35.66 -2.38 -6.73
N LEU A 18 -35.29 -3.03 -7.82
CA LEU A 18 -34.18 -3.97 -7.83
C LEU A 18 -32.92 -3.18 -7.43
N LEU A 19 -32.50 -3.30 -6.17
CA LEU A 19 -31.13 -2.96 -5.79
C LEU A 19 -30.23 -4.03 -6.41
N THR A 20 -29.70 -3.75 -7.59
CA THR A 20 -28.52 -4.48 -8.08
C THR A 20 -27.37 -4.09 -7.17
N ALA A 21 -26.93 -5.00 -6.30
CA ALA A 21 -25.68 -4.84 -5.57
C ALA A 21 -24.56 -4.77 -6.61
N ALA A 22 -24.06 -3.57 -6.88
CA ALA A 22 -22.81 -3.43 -7.60
C ALA A 22 -21.72 -4.06 -6.72
N ASP A 23 -20.88 -4.93 -7.29
CA ASP A 23 -19.69 -5.40 -6.60
C ASP A 23 -18.87 -4.19 -6.17
N ALA A 24 -18.81 -3.96 -4.86
CA ALA A 24 -18.01 -2.90 -4.28
C ALA A 24 -16.54 -3.24 -4.54
N ARG A 25 -15.95 -2.67 -5.59
CA ARG A 25 -14.50 -2.74 -5.81
C ARG A 25 -13.82 -1.82 -4.80
N ALA A 26 -12.77 -2.31 -4.15
CA ALA A 26 -11.93 -1.48 -3.31
C ALA A 26 -11.29 -0.38 -4.19
N GLN A 27 -11.60 0.88 -3.90
CA GLN A 27 -10.95 2.01 -4.55
C GLN A 27 -9.50 2.10 -4.04
N VAL A 28 -8.54 2.14 -4.97
CA VAL A 28 -7.17 2.50 -4.65
C VAL A 28 -7.13 4.00 -4.34
N VAL A 29 -6.76 4.34 -3.11
CA VAL A 29 -6.69 5.74 -2.63
C VAL A 29 -5.25 6.25 -2.58
N PHE A 30 -4.28 5.34 -2.61
CA PHE A 30 -2.86 5.60 -2.59
C PHE A 30 -2.16 4.38 -3.20
N SER A 31 -1.23 4.61 -4.13
CA SER A 31 -0.40 3.58 -4.75
C SER A 31 0.96 4.17 -5.06
N GLU A 32 1.99 3.34 -4.96
CA GLU A 32 3.35 3.72 -5.26
C GLU A 32 4.08 2.51 -5.88
N ASP A 33 4.82 2.76 -6.95
CA ASP A 33 5.66 1.79 -7.65
C ASP A 33 7.15 2.18 -7.64
N PHE A 34 7.48 3.44 -7.31
CA PHE A 34 8.83 3.99 -7.33
C PHE A 34 9.55 3.91 -8.69
N GLU A 35 8.81 3.81 -9.79
CA GLU A 35 9.39 3.79 -11.15
C GLU A 35 9.82 5.20 -11.62
N VAL A 36 9.54 6.23 -10.82
CA VAL A 36 9.97 7.61 -11.05
C VAL A 36 10.57 8.16 -9.75
N PRO A 37 11.74 8.83 -9.79
CA PRO A 37 12.59 9.02 -10.97
C PRO A 37 13.24 7.71 -11.45
N ASP A 38 13.48 7.60 -12.75
CA ASP A 38 14.36 6.54 -13.29
C ASP A 38 15.79 6.81 -12.82
N THR A 39 16.37 5.85 -12.12
CA THR A 39 17.69 5.94 -11.52
C THR A 39 18.81 5.42 -12.43
N THR A 40 18.50 4.60 -13.44
CA THR A 40 19.45 3.88 -14.32
C THR A 40 20.51 3.02 -13.59
N ASN A 41 20.56 3.07 -12.25
CA ASN A 41 21.48 2.34 -11.37
C ASN A 41 20.99 2.50 -9.92
N PHE A 42 21.33 3.62 -9.26
CA PHE A 42 20.73 4.00 -7.98
C PHE A 42 20.90 5.50 -7.69
N ILE A 43 19.99 6.05 -6.89
CA ILE A 43 20.06 7.38 -6.30
C ILE A 43 19.89 7.23 -4.78
N THR A 44 20.84 7.77 -4.03
CA THR A 44 20.74 7.86 -2.57
C THR A 44 20.09 9.17 -2.17
N PHE A 45 19.07 9.08 -1.33
CA PHE A 45 18.40 10.20 -0.69
C PHE A 45 18.72 10.21 0.80
N PHE A 46 19.10 11.36 1.34
CA PHE A 46 19.39 11.58 2.76
C PHE A 46 18.26 12.39 3.40
N ALA A 47 17.90 12.13 4.64
CA ALA A 47 16.99 13.00 5.37
C ALA A 47 17.55 14.45 5.42
N PRO A 48 16.74 15.51 5.16
CA PRO A 48 15.30 15.52 4.89
C PRO A 48 14.96 15.71 3.39
N GLN A 49 15.57 14.95 2.49
CA GLN A 49 15.26 15.01 1.05
C GLN A 49 13.93 14.35 0.72
N GLN A 50 13.44 14.63 -0.49
CA GLN A 50 12.21 14.09 -1.03
C GLN A 50 12.49 13.17 -2.22
N ILE A 51 11.73 12.09 -2.31
CA ILE A 51 11.60 11.25 -3.49
C ILE A 51 10.29 11.66 -4.16
N VAL A 52 10.40 12.36 -5.28
CA VAL A 52 9.22 12.81 -6.06
C VAL A 52 8.94 11.76 -7.12
N THR A 53 7.85 11.02 -6.95
CA THR A 53 7.41 9.97 -7.86
C THR A 53 6.34 10.49 -8.81
N ALA A 54 5.86 9.65 -9.73
CA ALA A 54 4.76 10.01 -10.62
C ALA A 54 3.44 10.22 -9.86
N SER A 55 3.26 9.51 -8.74
CA SER A 55 1.99 9.45 -8.01
C SER A 55 2.04 10.22 -6.70
N ASN A 56 3.20 10.31 -6.04
CA ASN A 56 3.31 10.86 -4.69
C ASN A 56 4.63 11.62 -4.47
N THR A 57 4.74 12.26 -3.31
CA THR A 57 6.01 12.75 -2.77
C THR A 57 6.26 12.07 -1.44
N TRP A 58 7.38 11.34 -1.37
CA TRP A 58 7.85 10.71 -0.15
C TRP A 58 8.94 11.54 0.48
N GLN A 59 8.85 11.73 1.79
CA GLN A 59 9.85 12.42 2.58
C GLN A 59 10.78 11.38 3.21
N VAL A 60 12.09 11.53 3.03
CA VAL A 60 13.07 10.77 3.83
C VAL A 60 13.18 11.47 5.18
N VAL A 61 12.85 10.76 6.26
CA VAL A 61 12.77 11.35 7.61
C VAL A 61 13.92 10.94 8.51
N ALA A 62 14.58 9.83 8.22
CA ALA A 62 15.75 9.38 8.96
C ALA A 62 16.80 8.75 8.02
N GLU A 63 18.06 9.01 8.34
CA GLU A 63 19.26 8.46 7.69
C GLU A 63 19.20 8.57 6.16
N SER A 64 19.61 7.51 5.44
CA SER A 64 19.59 7.45 3.99
C SER A 64 18.71 6.32 3.47
N VAL A 65 18.24 6.48 2.24
CA VAL A 65 17.44 5.52 1.50
C VAL A 65 17.96 5.47 0.07
N ASP A 66 18.07 4.29 -0.51
CA ASP A 66 18.43 4.16 -1.93
C ASP A 66 17.18 3.81 -2.74
N LEU A 67 16.96 4.56 -3.82
CA LEU A 67 16.14 4.08 -4.93
C LEU A 67 17.10 3.43 -5.93
N TYR A 68 16.88 2.19 -6.33
CA TYR A 68 17.80 1.47 -7.21
C TYR A 68 17.07 0.70 -8.30
N GLU A 69 17.72 0.54 -9.45
CA GLU A 69 17.33 -0.34 -10.53
C GLU A 69 17.60 -1.79 -10.13
N ASP A 70 16.62 -2.66 -10.32
CA ASP A 70 16.68 -4.10 -10.05
C ASP A 70 17.94 -4.75 -10.64
N ALA A 71 18.27 -4.40 -11.89
CA ALA A 71 19.45 -4.92 -12.57
C ALA A 71 20.79 -4.53 -11.91
N ALA A 72 20.80 -3.49 -11.07
CA ALA A 72 21.99 -3.02 -10.39
C ALA A 72 22.30 -3.76 -9.08
N ARG A 73 21.33 -4.49 -8.51
CA ARG A 73 21.45 -5.14 -7.20
C ARG A 73 20.94 -6.57 -7.24
N ALA A 74 21.78 -7.52 -6.83
CA ALA A 74 21.41 -8.95 -6.78
C ALA A 74 20.71 -9.33 -5.46
N GLU A 75 20.64 -8.40 -4.51
CA GLU A 75 20.21 -8.64 -3.14
C GLU A 75 18.70 -8.85 -3.00
N ALA A 76 17.92 -8.13 -3.80
CA ALA A 76 16.47 -8.16 -3.82
C ALA A 76 15.97 -7.77 -5.21
N VAL A 77 14.89 -8.43 -5.66
CA VAL A 77 14.29 -8.17 -6.96
C VAL A 77 13.09 -7.24 -6.82
N ALA A 78 12.97 -6.26 -7.72
CA ALA A 78 11.78 -5.42 -7.81
C ALA A 78 10.52 -6.28 -8.05
N TYR A 79 9.48 -6.10 -7.23
CA TYR A 79 8.26 -6.91 -7.36
C TYR A 79 7.45 -6.51 -8.61
N GLU A 80 7.40 -5.21 -8.89
CA GLU A 80 6.76 -4.59 -10.04
C GLU A 80 7.74 -3.57 -10.61
N GLY A 81 7.72 -3.37 -11.94
CA GLY A 81 8.60 -2.42 -12.60
C GLY A 81 10.06 -2.85 -12.62
N GLY A 82 10.96 -1.87 -12.73
CA GLY A 82 12.40 -2.05 -12.78
C GLY A 82 13.15 -1.50 -11.57
N GLN A 83 12.46 -0.94 -10.57
CA GLN A 83 13.11 -0.29 -9.43
C GLN A 83 12.56 -0.74 -8.08
N ALA A 84 13.37 -0.58 -7.03
CA ALA A 84 12.97 -0.83 -5.66
C ALA A 84 13.63 0.17 -4.70
N VAL A 85 13.03 0.28 -3.51
CA VAL A 85 13.54 1.14 -2.43
C VAL A 85 14.26 0.29 -1.38
N ASP A 86 15.49 0.65 -1.06
CA ASP A 86 16.28 0.08 0.03
C ASP A 86 16.31 1.04 1.24
N LEU A 87 15.78 0.55 2.36
CA LEU A 87 15.76 1.27 3.64
C LEU A 87 16.95 0.90 4.54
N ALA A 88 17.91 0.08 4.07
CA ALA A 88 19.15 -0.21 4.78
C ALA A 88 20.15 0.96 4.67
N GLY A 89 19.77 2.10 5.25
CA GLY A 89 20.51 3.35 5.19
C GLY A 89 21.86 3.36 5.91
N SER A 90 22.51 4.53 5.87
CA SER A 90 23.75 4.83 6.57
C SER A 90 23.63 6.15 7.35
N PRO A 91 24.09 6.23 8.61
CA PRO A 91 24.69 5.17 9.46
C PRO A 91 23.69 4.16 10.05
N GLY A 92 22.39 4.30 9.80
CA GLY A 92 21.35 3.42 10.32
C GLY A 92 20.17 3.27 9.36
N ALA A 93 19.13 2.55 9.79
CA ALA A 93 17.95 2.30 8.98
C ALA A 93 17.29 3.60 8.51
N GLY A 94 17.04 3.68 7.21
CA GLY A 94 16.29 4.75 6.59
C GLY A 94 14.81 4.65 6.89
N VAL A 95 14.13 5.79 6.86
CA VAL A 95 12.68 5.87 7.02
C VAL A 95 12.13 6.83 5.99
N ILE A 96 11.03 6.43 5.33
CA ILE A 96 10.26 7.27 4.41
C ILE A 96 8.83 7.41 4.89
N GLU A 97 8.22 8.56 4.60
CA GLU A 97 6.81 8.83 4.87
C GLU A 97 6.13 9.51 3.68
N ALA A 98 4.83 9.25 3.52
CA ALA A 98 3.95 9.97 2.61
C ALA A 98 2.55 10.08 3.21
N GLY A 99 1.86 11.16 2.87
CA GLY A 99 0.48 11.40 3.31
C GLY A 99 -0.54 10.96 2.27
N PHE A 100 -1.69 10.47 2.74
CA PHE A 100 -2.86 10.20 1.88
C PHE A 100 -4.15 10.60 2.58
N ALA A 101 -5.16 10.97 1.79
CA ALA A 101 -6.45 11.37 2.33
C ALA A 101 -7.24 10.15 2.83
N THR A 102 -7.83 10.28 4.01
CA THR A 102 -8.73 9.27 4.59
C THR A 102 -10.14 9.82 4.75
N VAL A 103 -11.12 8.92 4.86
CA VAL A 103 -12.53 9.21 5.10
C VAL A 103 -12.96 8.45 6.35
N SER A 104 -13.51 9.18 7.31
CA SER A 104 -13.98 8.58 8.56
C SER A 104 -14.98 7.47 8.32
N GLY A 105 -14.84 6.36 9.07
CA GLY A 105 -15.70 5.18 8.95
C GLY A 105 -15.38 4.25 7.78
N ARG A 106 -14.35 4.54 6.95
CA ARG A 106 -13.87 3.60 5.94
C ARG A 106 -12.79 2.67 6.51
N SER A 107 -12.87 1.41 6.13
CA SER A 107 -11.77 0.45 6.34
C SER A 107 -10.78 0.55 5.18
N TYR A 108 -9.50 0.47 5.50
CA TYR A 108 -8.40 0.52 4.54
C TYR A 108 -7.60 -0.77 4.60
N ARG A 109 -7.04 -1.17 3.45
CA ARG A 109 -6.11 -2.29 3.35
C ARG A 109 -4.80 -1.76 2.79
N LEU A 110 -3.73 -1.90 3.55
CA LEU A 110 -2.37 -1.67 3.09
C LEU A 110 -1.82 -2.98 2.51
N VAL A 111 -1.23 -2.90 1.33
CA VAL A 111 -0.51 -4.00 0.67
C VAL A 111 0.83 -3.43 0.23
N PHE A 112 1.92 -4.13 0.54
CA PHE A 112 3.27 -3.78 0.12
C PHE A 112 4.09 -5.06 -0.05
N HIS A 113 5.15 -4.97 -0.85
CA HIS A 113 6.09 -6.05 -1.08
C HIS A 113 7.38 -5.76 -0.32
N TYR A 114 7.86 -6.74 0.43
CA TYR A 114 9.04 -6.62 1.27
C TYR A 114 10.02 -7.73 0.96
N ALA A 115 11.25 -7.35 0.66
CA ALA A 115 12.37 -8.25 0.47
C ALA A 115 13.45 -7.93 1.49
N ARG A 116 14.24 -8.95 1.82
CA ARG A 116 15.41 -8.82 2.68
C ARG A 116 16.64 -8.59 1.82
N ASN A 117 17.53 -7.68 2.25
CA ASN A 117 18.87 -7.60 1.69
C ASN A 117 19.68 -8.87 2.08
N ASN A 118 19.91 -9.74 1.11
CA ASN A 118 20.52 -11.05 1.33
C ASN A 118 22.02 -11.00 1.66
N LEU A 119 22.69 -9.85 1.52
CA LEU A 119 24.09 -9.68 1.91
C LEU A 119 24.29 -9.57 3.43
N LEU A 120 23.21 -9.36 4.20
CA LEU A 120 23.25 -9.23 5.66
C LEU A 120 23.41 -10.58 6.42
N GLY A 121 23.87 -11.64 5.74
CA GLY A 121 24.16 -12.94 6.34
C GLY A 121 22.90 -13.71 6.76
N ALA A 122 22.80 -14.16 8.01
CA ALA A 122 21.65 -14.91 8.53
C ALA A 122 20.70 -14.07 9.41
N THR A 123 20.96 -12.78 9.60
CA THR A 123 20.12 -11.92 10.45
C THR A 123 18.75 -11.69 9.81
N PRO A 124 17.63 -11.94 10.51
CA PRO A 124 16.30 -11.65 9.99
C PRO A 124 16.18 -10.16 9.63
N GLY A 125 15.70 -9.89 8.42
CA GLY A 125 15.34 -8.53 8.02
C GLY A 125 14.04 -8.13 8.72
N GLN A 126 13.92 -6.88 9.16
CA GLN A 126 12.68 -6.35 9.73
C GLN A 126 12.34 -5.01 9.11
N ALA A 127 11.05 -4.78 8.86
CA ALA A 127 10.50 -3.49 8.47
C ALA A 127 9.41 -3.10 9.46
N ARG A 128 9.42 -1.83 9.89
CA ARG A 128 8.35 -1.25 10.70
C ARG A 128 7.45 -0.38 9.81
N ILE A 129 6.16 -0.55 9.98
CA ILE A 129 5.12 0.16 9.25
C ILE A 129 4.19 0.80 10.27
N ASP A 130 4.13 2.12 10.26
CA ASP A 130 3.21 2.91 11.06
C ASP A 130 2.25 3.65 10.14
N VAL A 131 0.97 3.70 10.50
CA VAL A 131 -0.05 4.55 9.86
C VAL A 131 -0.65 5.43 10.93
N GLU A 132 -0.48 6.73 10.76
CA GLU A 132 -0.91 7.73 11.72
C GLU A 132 -2.07 8.56 11.15
N GLY A 133 -3.00 8.95 12.02
CA GLY A 133 -4.05 9.91 11.74
C GLY A 133 -4.20 10.87 12.92
N GLY A 134 -5.43 11.22 13.31
CA GLY A 134 -5.66 11.91 14.59
C GLY A 134 -5.24 11.08 15.82
N SER A 135 -5.02 9.78 15.64
CA SER A 135 -4.41 8.81 16.56
C SER A 135 -3.68 7.73 15.74
N PRO A 136 -2.80 6.91 16.35
CA PRO A 136 -2.21 5.75 15.65
C PRO A 136 -3.31 4.80 15.15
N LEU A 137 -3.23 4.40 13.88
CA LEU A 137 -4.18 3.50 13.21
C LEU A 137 -3.59 2.11 12.96
N LEU A 138 -2.30 2.04 12.67
CA LEU A 138 -1.54 0.80 12.49
C LEU A 138 -0.12 1.01 13.02
N SER A 139 0.43 -0.01 13.68
CA SER A 139 1.85 -0.11 13.99
C SER A 139 2.22 -1.59 13.97
N VAL A 140 2.98 -2.00 12.95
CA VAL A 140 3.32 -3.40 12.71
C VAL A 140 4.80 -3.52 12.35
N THR A 141 5.44 -4.56 12.87
CA THR A 141 6.75 -5.00 12.40
C THR A 141 6.57 -6.28 11.58
N VAL A 142 7.06 -6.26 10.34
CA VAL A 142 7.14 -7.45 9.49
C VAL A 142 8.57 -7.98 9.56
N GLN A 143 8.70 -9.28 9.76
CA GLN A 143 9.99 -9.98 9.77
C GLN A 143 10.11 -10.84 8.51
N HIS A 144 11.28 -10.85 7.91
CA HIS A 144 11.65 -11.76 6.84
C HIS A 144 12.67 -12.76 7.39
N ASP A 145 12.18 -13.94 7.79
CA ASP A 145 13.01 -15.04 8.28
C ASP A 145 13.53 -15.88 7.10
N PRO A 146 14.86 -15.95 6.86
CA PRO A 146 15.42 -16.77 5.80
C PRO A 146 15.12 -18.27 5.97
N ALA A 147 14.83 -18.75 7.18
CA ALA A 147 14.52 -20.16 7.45
C ALA A 147 13.10 -20.57 7.04
N GLN A 148 12.20 -19.62 6.79
CA GLN A 148 10.80 -19.92 6.43
C GLN A 148 10.58 -20.18 4.94
N TYR A 149 11.61 -20.01 4.09
CA TYR A 149 11.53 -20.22 2.63
C TYR A 149 12.33 -21.43 2.12
N ALA A 150 12.82 -22.30 3.00
CA ALA A 150 13.32 -23.61 2.60
C ALA A 150 12.14 -24.50 2.22
N PHE A 151 11.64 -24.39 0.98
CA PHE A 151 10.77 -25.40 0.42
C PHE A 151 11.57 -26.70 0.32
N SER A 152 11.17 -27.72 1.07
CA SER A 152 11.59 -29.09 0.79
C SER A 152 11.22 -29.42 -0.65
N THR A 153 12.23 -29.73 -1.46
CA THR A 153 12.08 -30.34 -2.79
C THR A 153 11.27 -31.63 -2.74
#